data_AF-A0A1Q7V4S7-F1
#
_entry.id   AF-A0A1Q7V4S7-F1
#
_cell.length_a   1.000
_cell.length_b   1.000
_cell.length_c   1.000
_cell.angle_alpha   90.00
_cell.angle_beta   90.00
_cell.angle_gamma   90.00
#
_symmetry.space_group_name_H-M   'P 1'
#
loop_
_entity.id
_entity.type
_entity.pdbx_description
1 polymer ?
#
loop_
_entity_poly.entity_id
_entity_poly.type
_entity_poly.pdbx_seq_one_letter_code
_entity_poly.pdbx_strand_id
1 'polypeptide(L)'
;MGEIAYVRQRRWEALQFIRQSPIRYARLVLYRVEYWWFAQGEGAPIFIFYRLLSVLSLTGMALAWRRWRVAGTLPLFGAVVVYPLVYYLTDVYARYRYPIEPFLVVFAGYALSRAFEFRRSKMVRA
;
A
#
# COMPACT_ATOMS: atom_id res chain seq x y z
N MET A 1 -5.47 -13.83 -34.78
CA MET A 1 -6.49 -13.04 -34.06
C MET A 1 -5.96 -11.63 -33.85
N GLY A 2 -6.80 -10.60 -33.95
CA GLY A 2 -6.40 -9.22 -33.63
C GLY A 2 -6.33 -8.96 -32.12
N GLU A 3 -5.66 -7.87 -31.72
CA GLU A 3 -5.41 -7.50 -30.31
C GLU A 3 -6.70 -7.38 -29.49
N ILE A 4 -7.75 -6.77 -30.05
CA ILE A 4 -9.05 -6.60 -29.39
C ILE A 4 -9.69 -7.96 -29.07
N ALA A 5 -9.61 -8.90 -30.01
CA ALA A 5 -10.16 -10.25 -29.82
C ALA A 5 -9.37 -10.99 -28.73
N TYR A 6 -8.04 -10.84 -28.74
CA TYR A 6 -7.16 -11.42 -27.72
C TYR A 6 -7.44 -10.87 -26.31
N VAL A 7 -7.55 -9.54 -26.15
CA VAL A 7 -7.86 -8.92 -24.85
C VAL A 7 -9.23 -9.36 -24.33
N ARG A 8 -10.23 -9.46 -25.22
CA ARG A 8 -11.56 -9.96 -24.86
C ARG A 8 -11.53 -11.41 -24.39
N GLN A 9 -10.76 -12.26 -25.08
CA GLN A 9 -10.56 -13.64 -24.69
C GLN A 9 -9.89 -13.75 -23.32
N ARG A 10 -8.79 -13.01 -23.08
CA ARG A 10 -8.08 -13.01 -21.78
C ARG A 10 -8.95 -12.53 -20.63
N ARG A 11 -9.77 -11.49 -20.86
CA ARG A 11 -10.74 -11.03 -19.86
C ARG A 11 -11.75 -12.13 -19.52
N TRP A 12 -12.25 -12.85 -20.52
CA TRP A 12 -13.20 -13.93 -20.30
C TRP A 12 -12.57 -15.08 -19.50
N GLU A 13 -11.36 -15.51 -19.86
CA GLU A 13 -10.60 -16.53 -19.13
C GLU A 13 -10.36 -16.14 -17.66
N ALA A 14 -9.95 -14.89 -17.41
CA ALA A 14 -9.73 -14.39 -16.05
C ALA A 14 -11.01 -14.40 -15.20
N LEU A 15 -12.14 -13.96 -15.78
CA LEU A 15 -13.43 -13.98 -15.08
C LEU A 15 -13.94 -15.40 -14.84
N GLN A 16 -13.71 -16.32 -15.77
CA GLN A 16 -14.02 -17.74 -15.57
C GLN A 16 -13.21 -18.34 -14.42
N PHE A 17 -11.90 -18.09 -14.36
CA PHE A 17 -11.04 -18.52 -13.26
C PHE A 17 -11.55 -18.03 -11.89
N ILE A 18 -11.91 -16.75 -11.78
CA ILE A 18 -12.42 -16.17 -10.53
C ILE A 18 -13.72 -16.86 -10.09
N ARG A 19 -14.64 -17.12 -11.03
CA ARG A 19 -15.92 -17.79 -10.75
C ARG A 19 -15.75 -19.25 -10.36
N GLN A 20 -14.84 -19.96 -11.03
CA GLN A 20 -14.57 -21.39 -10.79
C GLN A 20 -13.80 -21.63 -9.48
N SER A 21 -13.04 -20.64 -8.99
CA SER A 21 -12.17 -20.80 -7.82
C SER A 21 -12.05 -19.52 -6.99
N PRO A 22 -13.15 -19.04 -6.37
CA PRO A 22 -13.16 -17.77 -5.65
C PRO A 22 -12.19 -17.77 -4.46
N ILE A 23 -12.06 -18.90 -3.74
CA ILE A 23 -11.11 -19.03 -2.61
C ILE A 23 -9.67 -18.90 -3.08
N ARG A 24 -9.32 -19.53 -4.22
CA ARG A 24 -7.98 -19.43 -4.79
C ARG A 24 -7.66 -18.00 -5.21
N TYR A 25 -8.63 -17.33 -5.84
CA TYR A 25 -8.48 -15.92 -6.19
C TYR A 25 -8.31 -15.03 -4.96
N ALA A 26 -9.10 -15.23 -3.91
CA ALA A 26 -8.98 -14.48 -2.66
C ALA A 26 -7.57 -14.64 -2.02
N ARG A 27 -6.99 -15.84 -2.04
CA ARG A 27 -5.60 -16.06 -1.59
C ARG A 27 -4.59 -15.30 -2.44
N LEU A 28 -4.78 -15.21 -3.76
CA LEU A 28 -3.92 -14.41 -4.63
C LEU A 28 -4.06 -12.90 -4.33
N VAL A 29 -5.27 -12.43 -4.04
CA VAL A 29 -5.50 -11.04 -3.62
C VAL A 29 -4.77 -10.76 -2.30
N LEU A 30 -4.88 -11.63 -1.30
CA LEU A 30 -4.15 -11.49 -0.03
C LEU A 30 -2.63 -11.48 -0.25
N TYR A 31 -2.11 -12.40 -1.06
CA TYR A 31 -0.70 -12.41 -1.44
C TYR A 31 -0.26 -11.08 -2.07
N ARG A 32 -1.08 -10.49 -2.95
CA ARG A 32 -0.77 -9.20 -3.58
C ARG A 32 -0.81 -8.04 -2.59
N VAL A 33 -1.72 -8.08 -1.61
CA VAL A 33 -1.77 -7.12 -0.51
C VAL A 33 -0.51 -7.22 0.35
N GLU A 34 -0.12 -8.43 0.75
CA GLU A 34 1.12 -8.66 1.51
C GLU A 34 2.36 -8.23 0.73
N TYR A 35 2.45 -8.59 -0.55
CA TYR A 35 3.54 -8.19 -1.43
C TYR A 35 3.59 -6.66 -1.59
N TRP A 36 2.46 -5.98 -1.78
CA TRP A 36 2.41 -4.53 -1.91
C TRP A 36 3.00 -3.79 -0.70
N TRP A 37 2.67 -4.25 0.50
CA TRP A 37 3.11 -3.58 1.72
C TRP A 37 4.50 -4.05 2.16
N PHE A 38 4.87 -5.32 1.95
CA PHE A 38 6.06 -5.87 2.57
C PHE A 38 7.07 -6.48 1.60
N ALA A 39 6.79 -6.44 0.28
CA ALA A 39 7.64 -7.06 -0.74
C ALA A 39 8.00 -8.50 -0.33
N GLN A 40 6.97 -9.27 0.01
CA GLN A 40 7.14 -10.64 0.49
C GLN A 40 7.74 -11.51 -0.63
N GLY A 41 8.78 -12.27 -0.30
CA GLY A 41 9.54 -13.06 -1.28
C GLY A 41 10.72 -12.31 -1.89
N GLU A 42 10.83 -11.00 -1.70
CA GLU A 42 11.97 -10.22 -2.17
C GLU A 42 13.12 -10.22 -1.14
N GLY A 43 14.32 -10.62 -1.59
CA GLY A 43 15.51 -10.78 -0.74
C GLY A 43 16.52 -9.64 -0.79
N ALA A 44 16.41 -8.72 -1.74
CA ALA A 44 17.39 -7.65 -1.90
C ALA A 44 17.37 -6.65 -0.71
N PRO A 45 18.53 -6.12 -0.26
CA PRO A 45 18.60 -5.24 0.91
C PRO A 45 17.70 -3.99 0.84
N ILE A 46 17.43 -3.48 -0.37
CA ILE A 46 16.53 -2.34 -0.58
C ILE A 46 15.12 -2.58 -0.01
N PHE A 47 14.66 -3.83 0.03
CA PHE A 47 13.33 -4.17 0.54
C PHE A 47 13.23 -4.08 2.07
N ILE A 48 14.35 -3.99 2.79
CA ILE A 48 14.33 -3.65 4.22
C ILE A 48 13.78 -2.23 4.40
N PHE A 49 14.29 -1.27 3.62
CA PHE A 49 13.82 0.12 3.65
C PHE A 49 12.36 0.21 3.19
N TYR A 50 11.97 -0.56 2.18
CA TYR A 50 10.58 -0.66 1.72
C TYR A 50 9.63 -1.08 2.85
N ARG A 51 9.98 -2.15 3.59
CA ARG A 51 9.20 -2.66 4.73
C ARG A 51 9.13 -1.65 5.87
N LEU A 52 10.26 -1.03 6.23
CA LEU A 52 10.31 0.01 7.25
C LEU A 52 9.43 1.20 6.88
N LEU A 53 9.50 1.66 5.62
CA LEU A 53 8.68 2.75 5.11
C LEU A 53 7.18 2.39 5.19
N SER A 54 6.79 1.15 4.88
CA SER A 54 5.41 0.69 5.04
C SER A 54 4.93 0.78 6.48
N VAL A 55 5.71 0.26 7.43
CA VAL A 55 5.33 0.29 8.85
C VAL A 55 5.20 1.72 9.36
N LEU A 56 6.18 2.57 9.06
CA LEU A 56 6.17 3.98 9.48
C LEU A 56 5.02 4.76 8.82
N SER A 57 4.78 4.56 7.54
CA SER A 57 3.70 5.25 6.81
C SER A 57 2.32 4.83 7.30
N LEU A 58 2.06 3.54 7.48
CA LEU A 58 0.80 3.05 8.05
C LEU A 58 0.58 3.58 9.47
N THR A 59 1.64 3.63 10.29
CA THR A 59 1.59 4.22 11.64
C THR A 59 1.25 5.71 11.56
N GLY A 60 1.91 6.45 10.65
CA GLY A 60 1.67 7.87 10.44
C GLY A 60 0.26 8.17 9.96
N MET A 61 -0.27 7.37 9.03
CA MET A 61 -1.66 7.44 8.58
C MET A 61 -2.62 7.22 9.75
N ALA A 62 -2.40 6.19 10.58
CA ALA A 62 -3.23 5.91 11.75
C ALA A 62 -3.20 7.07 12.77
N LEU A 63 -2.04 7.67 13.02
CA LEU A 63 -1.91 8.82 13.92
C LEU A 63 -2.57 10.09 13.34
N ALA A 64 -2.49 10.27 12.02
CA ALA A 64 -3.09 11.40 11.31
C ALA A 64 -4.62 11.23 11.09
N TRP A 65 -5.16 10.02 11.24
CA TRP A 65 -6.57 9.69 10.98
C TRP A 65 -7.56 10.51 11.81
N ARG A 66 -7.18 11.06 12.97
CA ARG A 66 -8.09 11.94 13.73
C ARG A 66 -8.05 13.41 13.29
N ARG A 67 -7.07 13.79 12.46
CA ARG A 67 -6.82 15.18 12.03
C ARG A 67 -7.06 15.43 10.54
N TRP A 68 -7.37 14.38 9.77
CA TRP A 68 -7.66 14.43 8.34
C TRP A 68 -8.72 15.45 7.91
N ARG A 69 -9.77 15.66 8.73
CA ARG A 69 -10.86 16.61 8.41
C ARG A 69 -10.47 18.08 8.59
N VAL A 70 -9.42 18.37 9.37
CA VAL A 70 -9.03 19.75 9.72
C VAL A 70 -7.95 20.29 8.79
N ALA A 71 -7.12 19.40 8.22
CA ALA A 71 -5.90 19.80 7.50
C ALA A 71 -5.95 19.53 5.99
N GLY A 72 -7.11 19.20 5.41
CA GLY A 72 -7.23 18.95 3.96
C GLY A 72 -6.39 17.75 3.46
N THR A 73 -6.00 16.82 4.33
CA THR A 73 -5.12 15.70 3.97
C THR A 73 -5.84 14.52 3.33
N LEU A 74 -7.16 14.61 3.14
CA LEU A 74 -7.99 13.57 2.53
C LEU A 74 -7.44 13.05 1.18
N PRO A 75 -6.94 13.91 0.24
CA PRO A 75 -6.36 13.42 -1.01
C PRO A 75 -5.12 12.55 -0.81
N LEU A 76 -4.31 12.80 0.24
CA LEU A 76 -3.13 11.99 0.56
C LEU A 76 -3.53 10.59 1.02
N PHE A 77 -4.56 10.50 1.88
CA PHE A 77 -5.13 9.22 2.28
C PHE A 77 -5.75 8.49 1.09
N GLY A 78 -6.52 9.21 0.26
CA GLY A 78 -7.13 8.67 -0.95
C GLY A 78 -6.10 8.08 -1.91
N ALA A 79 -5.00 8.79 -2.16
CA ALA A 79 -3.93 8.31 -3.02
C ALA A 79 -3.34 6.99 -2.49
N VAL A 80 -3.05 6.88 -1.19
CA VAL A 80 -2.45 5.66 -0.62
C VAL A 80 -3.43 4.49 -0.56
N VAL A 81 -4.73 4.74 -0.38
CA VAL A 81 -5.75 3.68 -0.23
C VAL A 81 -6.32 3.24 -1.58
N VAL A 82 -6.62 4.16 -2.48
CA VAL A 82 -7.34 3.88 -3.73
C VAL A 82 -6.40 3.37 -4.83
N TYR A 83 -5.22 3.98 -4.95
CA TYR A 83 -4.24 3.60 -5.97
C TYR A 83 -3.87 2.09 -5.96
N PRO A 84 -3.60 1.44 -4.81
CA PRO A 84 -3.22 0.03 -4.81
C PRO A 84 -4.35 -0.95 -5.12
N LEU A 85 -5.62 -0.53 -5.06
CA LEU A 85 -6.77 -1.44 -5.22
C LEU A 85 -6.74 -2.18 -6.56
N VAL A 86 -6.34 -1.51 -7.63
CA VAL A 86 -6.22 -2.16 -8.94
C VAL A 86 -5.19 -3.30 -8.91
N TYR A 87 -4.06 -3.09 -8.24
CA TYR A 87 -2.95 -4.05 -8.15
C TYR A 87 -3.24 -5.20 -7.18
N TYR A 88 -4.11 -5.00 -6.20
CA TYR A 88 -4.63 -6.11 -5.38
C TYR A 88 -5.45 -7.09 -6.23
N LEU A 89 -6.20 -6.57 -7.21
CA LEU A 89 -7.14 -7.36 -8.00
C LEU A 89 -6.51 -7.98 -9.26
N THR A 90 -5.52 -7.32 -9.88
CA THR A 90 -4.96 -7.76 -11.17
C THR A 90 -3.61 -8.45 -11.01
N ASP A 91 -2.56 -7.69 -10.74
CA ASP A 91 -1.18 -8.13 -10.65
C ASP A 91 -0.33 -7.11 -9.90
N VAL A 92 0.78 -7.55 -9.29
CA VAL A 92 1.62 -6.69 -8.45
C VAL A 92 3.11 -6.84 -8.77
N TYR A 93 3.80 -5.71 -8.85
CA TYR A 93 5.26 -5.63 -8.87
C TYR A 93 5.73 -4.51 -7.94
N ALA A 94 6.92 -4.64 -7.35
CA ALA A 94 7.45 -3.66 -6.41
C ALA A 94 7.44 -2.22 -6.96
N ARG A 95 7.81 -2.07 -8.24
CA ARG A 95 7.86 -0.78 -8.94
C ARG A 95 6.51 -0.08 -9.09
N TYR A 96 5.39 -0.79 -9.00
CA TYR A 96 4.07 -0.16 -9.11
C TYR A 96 3.73 0.72 -7.91
N ARG A 97 4.47 0.60 -6.80
CA ARG A 97 4.32 1.49 -5.65
C ARG A 97 5.01 2.84 -5.81
N TYR A 98 5.97 3.00 -6.73
CA TYR A 98 6.76 4.23 -6.87
C TYR A 98 5.92 5.51 -6.92
N PRO A 99 4.75 5.56 -7.59
CA PRO A 99 3.93 6.78 -7.62
C PRO A 99 3.38 7.22 -6.26
N ILE A 100 3.26 6.31 -5.27
CA ILE A 100 2.79 6.65 -3.94
C ILE A 100 3.89 6.77 -2.89
N GLU A 101 5.13 6.42 -3.22
CA GLU A 101 6.25 6.51 -2.27
C GLU A 101 6.42 7.88 -1.62
N PRO A 102 6.30 9.02 -2.33
CA PRO A 102 6.36 10.33 -1.71
C PRO A 102 5.31 10.54 -0.61
N PHE A 103 4.08 10.05 -0.81
CA PHE A 103 3.01 10.15 0.19
C PHE A 103 3.31 9.28 1.41
N LEU A 104 3.87 8.09 1.19
CA LEU A 104 4.28 7.21 2.29
C LEU A 104 5.40 7.83 3.12
N VAL A 105 6.36 8.52 2.47
CA VAL A 105 7.42 9.26 3.16
C VAL A 105 6.83 10.39 4.01
N VAL A 106 5.84 11.13 3.51
CA VAL A 106 5.13 12.16 4.31
C VAL A 106 4.51 11.56 5.57
N PHE A 107 3.78 10.45 5.44
CA PHE A 107 3.19 9.79 6.61
C PHE A 107 4.24 9.21 7.56
N ALA A 108 5.31 8.61 7.04
CA ALA A 108 6.41 8.12 7.85
C ALA A 108 7.10 9.24 8.64
N GLY A 109 7.34 10.39 8.00
CA GLY A 109 7.86 11.59 8.65
C GLY A 109 6.93 12.10 9.75
N TYR A 110 5.60 12.08 9.51
CA TYR A 110 4.62 12.41 10.54
C TYR A 110 4.70 11.47 11.76
N ALA A 111 4.82 10.16 11.54
CA ALA A 111 4.98 9.19 12.62
C ALA A 111 6.22 9.47 13.48
N LEU A 112 7.36 9.73 12.82
CA LEU A 112 8.62 10.06 13.50
C LEU A 112 8.52 11.38 14.26
N SER A 113 7.96 12.43 13.67
CA SER A 113 7.74 13.72 14.33
C SER A 113 6.93 13.57 15.63
N ARG A 114 5.83 12.82 15.58
CA ARG A 114 5.00 12.54 16.77
C ARG A 114 5.75 11.73 17.83
N ALA A 115 6.58 10.78 17.42
CA ALA A 115 7.42 10.02 18.34
C ALA A 115 8.46 10.91 19.04
N PHE A 116 9.08 11.85 18.33
CA PHE A 116 10.03 12.81 18.90
C PHE A 116 9.35 13.80 19.87
N GLU A 117 8.19 14.34 19.50
CA GLU A 117 7.40 15.21 20.39
C GLU A 117 7.03 14.51 21.70
N PHE A 118 6.59 13.26 21.61
CA PHE A 118 6.26 12.45 22.78
C PHE A 118 7.48 12.22 23.69
N ARG A 119 8.63 11.85 23.12
CA ARG A 119 9.88 11.69 23.88
C ARG A 119 10.31 12.99 24.55
N ARG A 120 10.27 14.13 23.83
CA ARG A 120 10.61 15.45 24.39
C ARG A 120 9.70 15.83 25.55
N SER A 121 8.39 15.61 25.42
CA SER A 121 7.42 15.91 26.49
C SER A 121 7.64 15.08 27.76
N LYS A 122 8.14 13.84 27.63
CA LYS A 122 8.51 13.01 28.77
C LYS A 122 9.78 13.48 29.45
N MET A 123 10.82 13.86 28.69
CA MET A 123 12.07 14.35 29.25
C MET A 123 11.92 15.67 30.01
N VAL A 124 11.03 16.56 29.57
CA VAL A 124 10.77 17.85 30.25
C VAL A 124 9.93 17.67 31.54
N ARG A 125 9.26 16.53 31.70
CA ARG A 125 8.42 16.22 32.88
C ARG A 125 9.13 15.36 33.93
N ALA A 126 10.33 14.87 33.64
CA ALA A 126 11.17 14.10 34.56
C ALA A 126 12.22 15.02 35.20
#